data_AF-A0A0P0WTA9-F1
#
_entry.id   AF-A0A0P0WTA9-F1
#
_cell.length_a   1.000
_cell.length_b   1.000
_cell.length_c   1.000
_cell.angle_alpha   90.00
_cell.angle_beta   90.00
_cell.angle_gamma   90.00
#
_symmetry.space_group_name_H-M   'P 1'
#
loop_
_entity.id
_entity.type
_entity.pdbx_description
1 polymer ?
#
loop_
_entity_poly.entity_id
_entity_poly.type
_entity_poly.pdbx_seq_one_letter_code
_entity_poly.pdbx_strand_id
1 'polypeptide(L)'
;SIDAEYGLGCNPSTQGDVYSFGVLLMEMITGKRPTEVIAEEGHSLHEWVKRRLSSDDDVVAAVELSAATSPRHETHVVVELLELGVACSRIVPAMRPTMDDVAQEIARLKDGAWRKCCCEDDNDHCIRSDPRDNSVLGEGF
;
A
#
# COMPACT_ATOMS: atom_id res chain seq x y z
N SER A 1 -17.84 -37.49 3.97
CA SER A 1 -17.22 -36.89 5.16
C SER A 1 -16.12 -35.98 4.67
N ILE A 2 -16.16 -34.69 5.01
CA ILE A 2 -14.98 -33.82 4.83
C ILE A 2 -14.14 -34.04 6.09
N ASP A 3 -12.96 -34.63 5.93
CA ASP A 3 -12.06 -34.93 7.05
C ASP A 3 -11.56 -33.65 7.72
N ALA A 4 -11.53 -33.67 9.06
CA ALA A 4 -11.14 -32.56 9.93
C ALA A 4 -9.66 -32.12 9.78
N GLU A 5 -8.88 -32.83 8.96
CA GLU A 5 -7.46 -32.56 8.75
C GLU A 5 -7.18 -31.28 7.94
N TYR A 6 -8.20 -30.72 7.27
CA TYR A 6 -8.11 -29.41 6.62
C TYR A 6 -8.27 -28.22 7.59
N GLY A 7 -8.39 -28.48 8.90
CA GLY A 7 -8.46 -27.46 9.95
C GLY A 7 -7.11 -27.07 10.57
N LEU A 8 -6.01 -27.72 10.20
CA LEU A 8 -4.66 -27.38 10.67
C LEU A 8 -4.03 -26.22 9.86
N GLY A 9 -4.80 -25.17 9.60
CA GLY A 9 -4.24 -23.91 9.14
C GLY A 9 -3.48 -23.27 10.29
N CYS A 10 -2.25 -22.81 10.05
CA CYS A 10 -1.48 -22.00 11.00
C CYS A 10 -2.41 -20.93 11.62
N ASN A 11 -2.46 -20.83 12.95
CA ASN A 11 -3.28 -19.82 13.61
C ASN A 11 -3.02 -18.46 12.96
N PRO A 12 -4.06 -17.68 12.62
CA PRO A 12 -3.86 -16.35 12.10
C PRO A 12 -2.99 -15.58 13.09
N SER A 13 -1.92 -14.99 12.56
CA SER A 13 -0.98 -14.19 13.35
C SER A 13 -0.97 -12.80 12.78
N THR A 14 -0.86 -11.79 13.64
CA THR A 14 -0.76 -10.38 13.20
C THR A 14 0.33 -10.19 12.15
N GLN A 15 1.43 -10.93 12.26
CA GLN A 15 2.52 -10.89 11.29
C GLN A 15 2.16 -11.55 9.95
N GLY A 16 1.37 -12.62 9.97
CA GLY A 16 0.79 -13.22 8.76
C GLY A 16 -0.20 -12.28 8.06
N ASP A 17 -1.00 -11.54 8.82
CA ASP A 17 -1.92 -10.52 8.29
C ASP A 17 -1.15 -9.39 7.62
N VAL A 18 -0.09 -8.87 8.26
CA VAL A 18 0.79 -7.85 7.66
C VAL A 18 1.42 -8.35 6.36
N TYR A 19 1.92 -9.59 6.34
CA TYR A 19 2.50 -10.17 5.12
C TYR A 19 1.48 -10.24 3.98
N SER A 20 0.29 -10.78 4.28
CA SER A 20 -0.77 -10.97 3.31
C SER A 20 -1.27 -9.62 2.79
N PHE A 21 -1.40 -8.62 3.66
CA PHE A 21 -1.70 -7.25 3.28
C PHE A 21 -0.65 -6.68 2.31
N GLY A 22 0.64 -6.88 2.59
CA GLY A 22 1.72 -6.42 1.71
C GLY A 22 1.63 -7.01 0.30
N VAL A 23 1.34 -8.31 0.20
CA VAL A 23 1.13 -9.00 -1.08
C VAL A 23 -0.10 -8.46 -1.81
N LEU A 24 -1.22 -8.30 -1.11
CA LEU A 24 -2.46 -7.74 -1.68
C LEU A 24 -2.26 -6.30 -2.17
N LEU A 25 -1.54 -5.46 -1.41
CA LEU A 25 -1.24 -4.08 -1.80
C LEU A 25 -0.46 -4.04 -3.13
N MET A 26 0.58 -4.88 -3.25
CA MET A 26 1.35 -5.00 -4.49
C MET A 26 0.51 -5.57 -5.64
N GLU A 27 -0.32 -6.58 -5.40
CA GLU A 27 -1.23 -7.16 -6.41
C GLU A 27 -2.20 -6.09 -6.95
N MET A 28 -2.83 -5.31 -6.06
CA MET A 28 -3.75 -4.24 -6.45
C MET A 28 -3.09 -3.15 -7.28
N ILE A 29 -1.85 -2.77 -6.93
CA ILE A 29 -1.13 -1.73 -7.67
C ILE A 29 -0.67 -2.27 -9.02
N THR A 30 0.04 -3.40 -9.02
CA THR A 30 0.69 -3.94 -10.23
C THR A 30 -0.29 -4.57 -11.23
N GLY A 31 -1.47 -4.98 -10.77
CA GLY A 31 -2.44 -5.78 -11.54
C GLY A 31 -2.05 -7.25 -11.68
N LYS A 32 -0.91 -7.69 -11.12
CA LYS A 32 -0.39 -9.05 -11.31
C LYS A 32 -0.75 -9.97 -10.17
N ARG A 33 -1.24 -11.17 -10.48
CA ARG A 33 -1.48 -12.18 -9.45
C ARG A 33 -0.13 -12.70 -8.94
N PRO A 34 0.03 -12.91 -7.62
CA PRO A 34 1.27 -13.47 -7.07
C PRO A 34 1.68 -14.80 -7.71
N THR A 35 0.69 -15.63 -8.06
CA THR A 35 0.90 -16.91 -8.73
C THR A 35 1.36 -16.78 -10.17
N GLU A 36 0.90 -15.75 -10.90
CA GLU A 36 1.32 -15.47 -12.27
C GLU A 36 2.78 -15.02 -12.28
N VAL A 37 3.16 -14.11 -11.36
CA VAL A 37 4.55 -13.65 -11.25
C VAL A 37 5.50 -14.81 -10.92
N ILE A 38 5.10 -15.73 -10.04
CA ILE A 38 5.90 -16.92 -9.75
C ILE A 38 6.05 -17.80 -11.00
N ALA A 39 5.00 -17.97 -11.79
CA ALA A 39 5.02 -18.79 -12.99
C ALA A 39 5.85 -18.16 -14.14
N GLU A 40 5.74 -16.85 -14.34
CA GLU A 40 6.38 -16.12 -15.45
C GLU A 40 7.83 -15.73 -15.15
N GLU A 41 8.11 -15.29 -13.92
CA GLU A 41 9.38 -14.67 -13.53
C GLU A 41 10.21 -15.58 -12.62
N GLY A 42 9.64 -16.69 -12.12
CA GLY A 42 10.31 -17.63 -11.22
C GLY A 42 10.56 -17.09 -9.81
N HIS A 43 9.97 -15.93 -9.48
CA HIS A 43 10.20 -15.20 -8.25
C HIS A 43 8.87 -14.77 -7.62
N SER A 44 8.85 -14.59 -6.31
CA SER A 44 7.67 -14.05 -5.63
C SER A 44 7.37 -12.62 -6.10
N LEU A 45 6.11 -12.19 -6.00
CA LEU A 45 5.72 -10.80 -6.26
C LEU A 45 6.56 -9.81 -5.45
N HIS A 46 6.88 -10.14 -4.19
CA HIS A 46 7.79 -9.36 -3.34
C HIS A 46 9.16 -9.15 -4.01
N GLU A 47 9.80 -10.21 -4.48
CA GLU A 47 11.13 -10.13 -5.10
C GLU A 47 11.09 -9.39 -6.43
N TRP A 48 10.03 -9.60 -7.22
CA TRP A 48 9.83 -8.92 -8.49
C TRP A 48 9.68 -7.41 -8.30
N VAL A 49 8.81 -6.97 -7.38
CA VAL A 49 8.64 -5.54 -7.05
C VAL A 49 9.93 -4.96 -6.48
N LYS A 50 10.56 -5.65 -5.52
CA LYS A 50 11.81 -5.18 -4.90
C LYS A 50 12.94 -4.97 -5.91
N ARG A 51 13.08 -5.86 -6.90
CA ARG A 51 14.08 -5.69 -7.97
C ARG A 51 13.77 -4.48 -8.83
N ARG A 52 12.50 -4.30 -9.24
CA ARG A 52 12.09 -3.14 -10.04
C ARG A 52 12.34 -1.83 -9.30
N LEU A 53 12.04 -1.76 -8.01
CA LEU A 53 12.32 -0.58 -7.18
C LEU A 53 13.81 -0.27 -7.03
N SER A 54 14.68 -1.28 -7.18
CA SER A 54 16.14 -1.12 -7.06
C SER A 54 16.83 -0.84 -8.40
N SER A 55 16.17 -1.13 -9.52
CA SER A 55 16.66 -0.81 -10.86
C SER A 55 16.26 0.61 -11.25
N ASP A 56 17.02 1.24 -12.14
CA ASP A 56 16.60 2.48 -12.82
C ASP A 56 15.43 2.22 -13.82
N ASP A 57 14.97 0.96 -13.94
CA ASP A 57 13.78 0.63 -14.71
C ASP A 57 12.54 1.25 -14.07
N ASP A 58 11.73 1.92 -14.89
CA ASP A 58 10.54 2.61 -14.43
C ASP A 58 9.49 1.60 -13.93
N VAL A 59 9.47 1.40 -12.60
CA VAL A 59 8.48 0.55 -11.90
C VAL A 59 7.06 0.92 -12.32
N VAL A 60 6.82 2.21 -12.53
CA VAL A 60 5.54 2.80 -12.93
C VAL A 60 5.18 2.39 -14.36
N ALA A 61 6.15 2.19 -15.25
CA ALA A 61 5.89 1.69 -16.59
C ALA A 61 5.47 0.21 -16.61
N ALA A 62 5.82 -0.56 -15.56
CA ALA A 62 5.48 -1.99 -15.45
C ALA A 62 4.15 -2.25 -14.70
N VAL A 63 3.55 -1.19 -14.16
CA VAL A 63 2.35 -1.19 -13.33
C VAL A 63 1.17 -0.73 -14.17
N GLU A 64 0.18 -1.61 -14.36
CA GLU A 64 -0.99 -1.29 -15.21
C GLU A 64 -1.77 -0.10 -14.65
N LEU A 65 -1.86 0.03 -13.32
CA LEU A 65 -2.62 1.07 -12.66
C LEU A 65 -2.05 2.48 -12.92
N SER A 66 -0.73 2.63 -12.99
CA SER A 66 -0.11 3.94 -13.22
C SER A 66 -0.08 4.36 -14.69
N ALA A 67 -0.26 3.42 -15.62
CA ALA A 67 -0.45 3.79 -17.03
C ALA A 67 -1.76 4.58 -17.25
N ALA A 68 -2.74 4.44 -16.35
CA ALA A 68 -4.01 5.16 -16.42
C ALA A 68 -3.98 6.54 -15.73
N THR A 69 -2.99 6.82 -14.90
CA THR A 69 -2.99 7.97 -13.97
C THR A 69 -1.62 8.68 -14.06
N SER A 70 -1.52 9.69 -14.94
CA SER A 70 -0.29 10.49 -15.13
C SER A 70 -0.55 11.95 -14.78
N PRO A 71 -0.25 12.33 -13.53
CA PRO A 71 0.74 13.37 -13.22
C PRO A 71 1.89 12.81 -12.37
N ARG A 72 3.09 13.42 -12.44
CA ARG A 72 4.32 13.03 -11.70
C ARG A 72 4.17 12.81 -10.18
N HIS A 73 3.05 13.23 -9.58
CA HIS A 73 2.80 13.02 -8.16
C HIS A 73 2.14 11.66 -7.88
N GLU A 74 1.30 11.17 -8.79
CA GLU A 74 0.67 9.85 -8.66
C GLU A 74 1.72 8.75 -8.77
N THR A 75 2.74 8.95 -9.62
CA THR A 75 3.87 8.04 -9.74
C THR A 75 4.65 7.91 -8.42
N HIS A 76 4.81 9.00 -7.67
CA HIS A 76 5.48 8.97 -6.36
C HIS A 76 4.67 8.17 -5.34
N VAL A 77 3.36 8.41 -5.26
CA VAL A 77 2.47 7.67 -4.35
C VAL A 77 2.46 6.17 -4.67
N VAL A 78 2.46 5.81 -5.96
CA VAL A 78 2.56 4.41 -6.41
C VAL A 78 3.87 3.77 -5.94
N VAL A 79 5.01 4.45 -6.11
CA VAL A 79 6.31 3.96 -5.66
C VAL A 79 6.32 3.77 -4.14
N GLU A 80 5.84 4.75 -3.36
CA GLU A 80 5.79 4.66 -1.89
C GLU A 80 4.88 3.52 -1.41
N LEU A 81 3.72 3.32 -2.05
CA LEU A 81 2.84 2.20 -1.72
C LEU A 81 3.48 0.84 -2.06
N LEU A 82 4.25 0.75 -3.15
CA LEU A 82 4.99 -0.48 -3.49
C LEU A 82 6.12 -0.76 -2.49
N GLU A 83 6.86 0.27 -2.06
CA GLU A 83 7.87 0.16 -1.00
C GLU A 83 7.24 -0.31 0.32
N LEU A 84 6.08 0.23 0.69
CA LEU A 84 5.31 -0.21 1.85
C LEU A 84 4.87 -1.67 1.71
N GLY A 85 4.41 -2.09 0.54
CA GLY A 85 4.08 -3.48 0.23
C GLY A 85 5.27 -4.43 0.40
N VAL A 86 6.45 -4.02 -0.07
CA VAL A 86 7.72 -4.75 0.14
C VAL A 86 8.10 -4.81 1.62
N ALA A 87 7.93 -3.73 2.38
CA ALA A 87 8.20 -3.73 3.82
C ALA A 87 7.28 -4.70 4.60
N CYS A 88 5.99 -4.72 4.26
CA CYS A 88 5.00 -5.62 4.87
C CYS A 88 5.25 -7.09 4.56
N SER A 89 5.74 -7.40 3.36
CA SER A 89 5.92 -8.78 2.87
C SER A 89 7.34 -9.34 3.07
N ARG A 90 8.14 -8.76 3.97
CA ARG A 90 9.47 -9.29 4.32
C ARG A 90 9.38 -10.72 4.84
N ILE A 91 10.34 -11.58 4.48
CA ILE A 91 10.36 -12.98 4.92
C ILE A 91 10.51 -13.08 6.45
N VAL A 92 11.31 -12.21 7.06
CA VAL A 92 11.52 -12.16 8.52
C VAL A 92 10.38 -11.37 9.18
N PRO A 93 9.50 -11.99 9.99
CA PRO A 93 8.35 -11.30 10.60
C PRO A 93 8.74 -10.09 11.44
N ALA A 94 9.82 -10.19 12.24
CA ALA A 94 10.28 -9.10 13.10
C ALA A 94 10.72 -7.83 12.34
N MET A 95 10.91 -7.92 11.02
CA MET A 95 11.30 -6.78 10.18
C MET A 95 10.10 -6.10 9.49
N ARG A 96 8.88 -6.62 9.69
CA ARG A 96 7.65 -6.05 9.13
C ARG A 96 7.13 -4.93 10.04
N PRO A 97 6.53 -3.87 9.49
CA PRO A 97 5.86 -2.84 10.28
C PRO A 97 4.66 -3.41 11.04
N THR A 98 4.14 -2.68 12.03
CA THR A 98 2.83 -2.97 12.59
C THR A 98 1.73 -2.50 11.64
N MET A 99 0.51 -3.04 11.75
CA MET A 99 -0.61 -2.51 10.96
C MET A 99 -0.94 -1.05 11.28
N ASP A 100 -0.60 -0.57 12.48
CA ASP A 100 -0.75 0.84 12.85
C ASP A 100 0.23 1.72 12.04
N ASP A 101 1.50 1.32 11.97
CA ASP A 101 2.50 1.99 11.12
C ASP A 101 2.05 2.00 9.65
N VAL A 102 1.56 0.86 9.14
CA VAL A 102 1.04 0.73 7.76
C VAL A 102 -0.14 1.67 7.52
N ALA A 103 -1.10 1.72 8.44
CA ALA A 103 -2.26 2.61 8.33
C ALA A 103 -1.86 4.09 8.37
N GLN A 104 -0.89 4.45 9.22
CA GLN A 104 -0.35 5.80 9.30
C GLN A 104 0.35 6.22 7.99
N GLU A 105 1.17 5.34 7.40
CA GLU A 105 1.82 5.62 6.12
C GLU A 105 0.80 5.79 5.00
N ILE A 106 -0.19 4.90 4.89
CA ILE A 106 -1.26 5.04 3.89
C ILE A 106 -2.04 6.33 4.08
N ALA A 107 -2.35 6.71 5.33
CA ALA A 107 -3.02 7.98 5.63
C ALA A 107 -2.20 9.19 5.19
N ARG A 108 -0.87 9.19 5.41
CA ARG A 108 0.03 10.26 4.96
C ARG A 108 0.05 10.39 3.44
N LEU A 109 0.13 9.27 2.72
CA LEU A 109 0.10 9.22 1.26
C LEU A 109 -1.24 9.73 0.71
N LYS A 110 -2.34 9.29 1.32
CA LYS A 110 -3.70 9.74 1.00
C LYS A 110 -3.85 11.25 1.21
N ASP A 111 -3.50 11.78 2.37
CA ASP A 111 -3.69 13.21 2.66
C ASP A 111 -2.85 14.08 1.72
N GLY A 112 -1.70 13.60 1.24
CA GLY A 112 -0.90 14.24 0.19
C GLY A 112 -1.61 14.31 -1.16
N ALA A 113 -2.22 13.21 -1.58
CA ALA A 113 -2.93 13.11 -2.86
C ALA A 113 -4.26 13.88 -2.87
N TRP A 114 -5.08 13.73 -1.82
CA TRP A 114 -6.40 14.36 -1.73
C TRP A 114 -6.34 15.86 -1.50
N ARG A 115 -5.27 16.38 -0.87
CA ARG A 115 -5.07 17.85 -0.75
C ARG A 115 -4.90 18.55 -2.10
N LYS A 116 -4.59 17.82 -3.18
CA LYS A 116 -4.38 18.40 -4.52
C LYS A 116 -5.60 18.30 -5.43
N CYS A 117 -6.46 17.30 -5.24
CA CYS A 117 -7.72 17.21 -5.99
C CYS A 117 -8.72 18.33 -5.60
N CYS A 118 -8.56 18.94 -4.43
CA CYS A 118 -9.43 20.03 -3.97
C CYS A 118 -8.98 21.45 -4.37
N CYS A 119 -7.95 21.63 -5.20
CA CYS A 119 -7.47 22.96 -5.60
C CYS A 119 -7.60 23.26 -7.11
N GLU A 120 -8.41 22.49 -7.84
CA GLU A 120 -8.67 22.71 -9.28
C GLU A 120 -9.97 23.46 -9.57
N ASP A 121 -10.73 23.86 -8.54
CA ASP A 121 -11.89 24.75 -8.68
C ASP A 121 -11.58 26.13 -8.08
N ASP A 122 -11.25 27.08 -8.97
CA ASP A 122 -11.26 28.51 -8.68
C ASP A 122 -12.66 28.88 -8.16
N ASN A 123 -12.71 29.28 -6.88
CA ASN A 123 -13.82 29.96 -6.19
C ASN A 123 -14.61 29.14 -5.16
N ASP A 124 -13.98 28.68 -4.07
CA ASP A 124 -14.58 28.80 -2.73
C ASP A 124 -13.55 28.64 -1.60
N HIS A 125 -13.81 29.31 -0.47
CA HIS A 125 -12.95 29.35 0.71
C HIS A 125 -12.99 28.00 1.45
N CYS A 126 -12.16 27.03 1.05
CA CYS A 126 -12.03 25.78 1.79
C CYS A 126 -11.23 26.01 3.09
N ILE A 127 -11.95 26.19 4.21
CA ILE A 127 -11.39 26.02 5.56
C ILE A 127 -10.87 24.57 5.64
N ARG A 128 -9.54 24.42 5.62
CA ARG A 128 -8.87 23.13 5.83
C ARG A 128 -9.15 22.67 7.27
N SER A 129 -10.04 21.71 7.45
CA SER A 129 -10.13 20.96 8.70
C SER A 129 -9.10 19.82 8.66
N ASP A 130 -8.13 19.83 9.57
CA ASP A 130 -7.22 18.70 9.76
C ASP A 130 -8.00 17.55 10.44
N PRO A 131 -8.10 16.35 9.83
CA PRO A 131 -8.80 15.21 10.42
C PRO A 131 -8.20 14.72 11.74
N ARG A 132 -7.00 15.20 12.12
CA ARG A 132 -6.31 14.86 13.37
C ARG A 132 -6.38 15.99 14.40
N ASP A 133 -7.04 17.10 14.06
CA ASP A 133 -7.21 18.21 14.99
C ASP A 133 -8.38 17.95 15.94
N ASN A 134 -8.05 17.43 17.13
CA ASN A 134 -8.98 17.25 18.22
C ASN A 134 -9.11 18.52 19.11
N SER A 135 -8.58 19.67 18.67
CA SER A 135 -8.59 20.92 19.45
C SER A 135 -9.96 21.60 19.57
N VAL A 136 -11.00 21.09 18.89
CA VAL A 136 -12.36 21.67 18.91
C VAL A 136 -13.26 20.99 19.96
N LEU A 137 -12.77 19.98 20.68
CA LEU A 137 -13.47 19.36 21.82
C LEU A 137 -12.92 19.90 23.15
N GLY A 138 -13.33 21.11 23.50
CA GLY A 138 -13.22 21.60 24.88
C GLY A 138 -12.75 23.04 24.98
N GLU A 139 -13.70 23.98 25.02
CA GLU A 139 -13.88 25.09 25.97
C GLU A 139 -15.34 25.56 25.70
N GLY A 140 -16.35 25.41 26.56
CA GLY A 140 -16.34 25.58 28.01
C GLY A 140 -16.72 27.01 28.37
N PHE A 141 -18.00 27.38 28.23
CA PHE A 141 -18.68 28.41 29.00
C PHE A 141 -20.15 28.05 29.18
#